data_AF-A0A7C4A8L8-F1
#
_entry.id   AF-A0A7C4A8L8-F1
#
_cell.length_a   1.000
_cell.length_b   1.000
_cell.length_c   1.000
_cell.angle_alpha   90.00
_cell.angle_beta   90.00
_cell.angle_gamma   90.00
#
_symmetry.space_group_name_H-M   'P 1'
#
loop_
_entity.id
_entity.type
_entity.pdbx_description
1 polymer ?
#
loop_
_entity_poly.entity_id
_entity_poly.type
_entity_poly.pdbx_seq_one_letter_code
_entity_poly.pdbx_strand_id
1 'polypeptide(L)'
;MGPSIESKGSGGEGEEGFPRGERERVRKDPTGPIGERDPHTSKPWGGRFEEGTHPQVEDFTQSVSFDQRLAKYDIQGSIAHAKMLGRVGIISQEETKAIVAGLKEIAAQIERQEVRWDPRLEDVHMNIEAMLVERIGEVGKKLHTARSRNDQVALDLRLYLREEIRALCSLIRCL
;
A
#
# COMPACT_ATOMS: atom_id res chain seq x y z
N MET A 1 20.58 -36.05 -69.86
CA MET A 1 19.32 -36.79 -70.05
C MET A 1 18.46 -36.63 -68.80
N GLY A 2 17.34 -35.92 -68.88
CA GLY A 2 16.12 -36.37 -68.16
C GLY A 2 15.44 -37.49 -68.99
N PRO A 3 14.20 -37.94 -68.71
CA PRO A 3 13.22 -37.46 -67.71
C PRO A 3 12.32 -38.57 -67.05
N SER A 4 11.29 -38.10 -66.32
CA SER A 4 9.95 -38.71 -66.05
C SER A 4 9.86 -39.79 -64.95
N ILE A 5 8.88 -39.77 -64.03
CA ILE A 5 7.43 -40.02 -64.24
C ILE A 5 6.54 -39.29 -63.20
N GLU A 6 5.34 -38.91 -63.66
CA GLU A 6 4.20 -38.27 -63.01
C GLU A 6 3.39 -39.20 -62.05
N SER A 7 2.60 -38.63 -61.12
CA SER A 7 1.13 -38.82 -61.14
C SER A 7 0.37 -37.94 -60.12
N LYS A 8 -0.77 -37.46 -60.61
CA LYS A 8 -1.89 -36.69 -60.01
C LYS A 8 -2.54 -37.52 -58.86
N GLY A 9 -3.30 -37.02 -57.89
CA GLY A 9 -3.97 -35.74 -57.62
C GLY A 9 -5.23 -36.03 -56.76
N SER A 10 -5.61 -35.12 -55.85
CA SER A 10 -6.97 -34.83 -55.32
C SER A 10 -6.76 -33.95 -54.08
N GLY A 11 -7.35 -32.78 -53.88
CA GLY A 11 -8.64 -32.26 -54.32
C GLY A 11 -9.40 -31.82 -53.06
N GLY A 12 -9.50 -30.50 -52.85
CA GLY A 12 -10.45 -29.82 -51.94
C GLY A 12 -10.13 -29.85 -50.45
N GLU A 13 -10.41 -28.84 -49.61
CA GLU A 13 -11.10 -27.55 -49.73
C GLU A 13 -10.58 -26.70 -48.55
N GLY A 14 -10.18 -25.43 -48.74
CA GLY A 14 -11.03 -24.32 -48.31
C GLY A 14 -10.43 -23.55 -47.12
N GLU A 15 -9.27 -22.90 -47.30
CA GLU A 15 -8.85 -21.80 -46.41
C GLU A 15 -9.54 -20.51 -46.88
N GLU A 16 -10.72 -20.22 -46.35
CA GLU A 16 -11.32 -18.89 -46.49
C GLU A 16 -10.49 -17.88 -45.70
N GLY A 17 -9.81 -17.01 -46.44
CA GLY A 17 -8.98 -15.94 -45.91
C GLY A 17 -9.81 -14.92 -45.12
N PHE A 18 -9.42 -14.70 -43.88
CA PHE A 18 -9.80 -13.50 -43.13
C PHE A 18 -9.03 -12.29 -43.72
N PRO A 19 -9.69 -11.16 -44.01
CA PRO A 19 -9.02 -10.00 -44.58
C PRO A 19 -7.98 -9.46 -43.59
N ARG A 20 -6.73 -9.26 -44.05
CA ARG A 20 -5.74 -8.50 -43.28
C ARG A 20 -6.20 -7.04 -43.24
N GLY A 21 -6.98 -6.70 -42.22
CA GLY A 21 -7.11 -5.32 -41.79
C GLY A 21 -5.74 -4.84 -41.33
N GLU A 22 -5.23 -3.79 -41.96
CA GLU A 22 -4.06 -3.06 -41.50
C GLU A 22 -4.27 -2.67 -40.03
N ARG A 23 -3.55 -3.32 -39.11
CA ARG A 23 -3.42 -2.78 -37.75
C ARG A 23 -2.50 -1.59 -37.86
N GLU A 24 -3.10 -0.43 -38.05
CA GLU A 24 -2.48 0.86 -37.82
C GLU A 24 -1.77 0.81 -36.47
N ARG A 25 -0.43 0.80 -36.51
CA ARG A 25 0.38 0.94 -35.30
C ARG A 25 0.10 2.34 -34.80
N VAL A 26 -0.76 2.46 -33.80
CA VAL A 26 -0.89 3.67 -33.00
C VAL A 26 0.48 3.93 -32.38
N ARG A 27 1.28 4.78 -33.04
CA ARG A 27 2.45 5.39 -32.43
C ARG A 27 1.91 6.31 -31.35
N LYS A 28 1.88 5.85 -30.11
CA LYS A 28 1.70 6.78 -28.98
C LYS A 28 2.91 7.70 -28.98
N ASP A 29 2.64 8.96 -29.25
CA ASP A 29 3.59 10.05 -29.15
C ASP A 29 4.17 10.07 -27.73
N PRO A 30 5.51 9.93 -27.53
CA PRO A 30 6.11 9.91 -26.20
C PRO A 30 6.08 11.28 -25.50
N THR A 31 5.41 12.28 -26.08
CA THR A 31 5.35 13.66 -25.58
C THR A 31 3.98 14.10 -25.06
N GLY A 32 3.04 13.18 -24.84
CA GLY A 32 1.80 13.47 -24.12
C GLY A 32 2.08 14.05 -22.73
N PRO A 33 1.26 14.99 -22.22
CA PRO A 33 1.52 15.63 -20.93
C PRO A 33 1.63 14.53 -19.88
N ILE A 34 2.81 14.46 -19.26
CA ILE A 34 3.08 13.60 -18.12
C ILE A 34 2.03 14.02 -17.08
N GLY A 35 1.01 13.19 -16.88
CA GLY A 35 -0.02 13.46 -15.89
C GLY A 35 0.69 13.82 -14.60
N GLU A 36 0.35 14.98 -14.02
CA GLU A 36 0.92 15.45 -12.77
C GLU A 36 0.87 14.29 -11.77
N ARG A 37 2.05 13.77 -11.41
CA ARG A 37 2.15 12.81 -10.32
C ARG A 37 1.72 13.57 -9.09
N ASP A 38 0.59 13.18 -8.51
CA ASP A 38 0.18 13.63 -7.19
C ASP A 38 1.36 13.35 -6.23
N PRO A 39 2.04 14.40 -5.72
CA PRO A 39 3.26 14.23 -4.94
C PRO A 39 2.99 13.61 -3.56
N HIS A 40 1.73 13.32 -3.22
CA HIS A 40 1.32 12.81 -1.92
C HIS A 40 0.97 11.31 -1.87
N THR A 41 1.02 10.57 -2.98
CA THR A 41 0.56 9.17 -3.02
C THR A 41 1.52 8.20 -3.73
N SER A 42 2.83 8.41 -3.60
CA SER A 42 3.79 7.38 -4.03
C SER A 42 3.76 6.22 -3.02
N LYS A 43 3.15 5.10 -3.41
CA LYS A 43 3.17 3.85 -2.63
C LYS A 43 4.61 3.51 -2.23
N PRO A 44 4.86 3.03 -0.99
CA PRO A 44 6.23 2.74 -0.50
C PRO A 44 7.00 1.76 -1.40
N TRP A 45 6.26 0.90 -2.10
CA TRP A 45 6.77 -0.15 -2.99
C TRP A 45 6.59 0.18 -4.49
N GLY A 46 5.96 1.30 -4.83
CA GLY A 46 5.59 1.68 -6.20
C GLY A 46 6.76 2.06 -7.11
N GLY A 47 7.93 2.39 -6.54
CA GLY A 47 9.10 2.87 -7.29
C GLY A 47 9.71 1.89 -8.31
N ARG A 48 9.19 0.66 -8.42
CA ARG A 48 9.63 -0.38 -9.37
C ARG A 48 8.68 -0.56 -10.56
N PHE A 49 7.60 0.22 -10.65
CA PHE A 49 6.59 0.09 -11.69
C PHE A 49 6.51 1.36 -12.54
N GLU A 50 6.28 1.19 -13.85
CA GLU A 50 6.11 2.30 -14.81
C GLU A 50 4.64 2.78 -14.86
N GLU A 51 3.69 1.88 -14.59
CA GLU A 51 2.26 2.14 -14.61
C GLU A 51 1.63 2.01 -13.22
N GLY A 52 0.48 2.66 -13.02
CA GLY A 52 -0.31 2.56 -11.79
C GLY A 52 -0.93 1.17 -11.60
N THR A 53 -1.25 0.83 -10.36
CA THR A 53 -1.95 -0.43 -10.04
C THR A 53 -3.39 -0.38 -10.56
N HIS A 54 -3.88 -1.49 -11.11
CA HIS A 54 -5.28 -1.57 -11.56
C HIS A 54 -6.25 -1.46 -10.35
N PRO A 55 -7.39 -0.74 -10.44
CA PRO A 55 -8.28 -0.54 -9.29
C PRO A 55 -8.74 -1.82 -8.59
N GLN A 56 -9.02 -2.88 -9.36
CA GLN A 56 -9.41 -4.19 -8.78
C GLN A 56 -8.30 -4.82 -7.93
N VAL A 57 -7.02 -4.56 -8.27
CA VAL A 57 -5.90 -5.03 -7.47
C VAL A 57 -5.82 -4.19 -6.19
N GLU A 58 -6.00 -2.86 -6.28
CA GLU A 58 -6.03 -2.00 -5.10
C GLU A 58 -7.13 -2.42 -4.11
N ASP A 59 -8.35 -2.63 -4.59
CA ASP A 59 -9.49 -3.09 -3.80
C ASP A 59 -9.25 -4.46 -3.16
N PHE A 60 -8.55 -5.36 -3.86
CA PHE A 60 -8.21 -6.69 -3.36
C PHE A 60 -7.08 -6.64 -2.30
N THR A 61 -6.13 -5.72 -2.47
CA THR A 61 -4.93 -5.64 -1.63
C THR A 61 -5.07 -4.73 -0.41
N GLN A 62 -5.99 -3.76 -0.42
CA GLN A 62 -6.20 -2.91 0.75
C GLN A 62 -6.66 -3.73 1.95
N SER A 63 -6.14 -3.39 3.11
CA SER A 63 -6.49 -3.99 4.39
C SER A 63 -7.14 -3.01 5.36
N VAL A 64 -7.12 -1.70 5.07
CA VAL A 64 -7.70 -0.66 5.96
C VAL A 64 -9.15 -0.91 6.33
N SER A 65 -9.92 -1.50 5.41
CA SER A 65 -11.32 -1.90 5.66
C SER A 65 -11.52 -2.82 6.86
N PHE A 66 -10.49 -3.54 7.31
CA PHE A 66 -10.56 -4.42 8.49
C PHE A 66 -9.40 -4.23 9.49
N ASP A 67 -8.25 -3.71 9.09
CA ASP A 67 -7.09 -3.52 9.96
C ASP A 67 -7.08 -2.16 10.67
N GLN A 68 -7.99 -1.23 10.37
CA GLN A 68 -8.20 0.02 11.12
C GLN A 68 -8.41 -0.21 12.63
N ARG A 69 -8.90 -1.40 13.02
CA ARG A 69 -8.99 -1.83 14.44
C ARG A 69 -7.65 -1.90 15.16
N LEU A 70 -6.55 -2.02 14.40
CA LEU A 70 -5.19 -2.05 14.93
C LEU A 70 -4.61 -0.67 15.20
N ALA A 71 -5.29 0.42 14.81
CA ALA A 71 -4.77 1.78 14.89
C ALA A 71 -4.28 2.19 16.29
N LYS A 72 -5.00 1.78 17.34
CA LYS A 72 -4.60 2.00 18.74
C LYS A 72 -3.20 1.42 19.02
N TYR A 73 -2.90 0.24 18.49
CA TYR A 73 -1.67 -0.48 18.75
C TYR A 73 -0.54 0.03 17.86
N ASP A 74 -0.84 0.36 16.60
CA ASP A 74 0.12 1.02 15.71
C ASP A 74 0.60 2.34 16.31
N ILE A 75 -0.30 3.17 16.82
CA ILE A 75 0.08 4.44 17.46
C ILE A 75 0.94 4.21 18.70
N GLN A 76 0.60 3.23 19.54
CA GLN A 76 1.42 2.90 20.71
C GLN A 76 2.83 2.45 20.31
N GLY A 77 2.94 1.57 19.32
CA GLY A 77 4.22 1.11 18.77
C GLY A 77 5.01 2.26 18.14
N SER A 78 4.34 3.12 17.39
CA SER A 78 4.92 4.30 16.73
C SER A 78 5.42 5.36 17.72
N ILE A 79 4.71 5.59 18.84
CA ILE A 79 5.19 6.47 19.91
C ILE A 79 6.45 5.89 20.57
N ALA A 80 6.49 4.57 20.81
CA ALA A 80 7.66 3.91 21.37
C ALA A 80 8.86 4.00 20.41
N HIS A 81 8.61 3.78 19.12
CA HIS A 81 9.62 3.89 18.06
C HIS A 81 10.18 5.31 17.92
N ALA A 82 9.31 6.33 17.87
CA ALA A 82 9.73 7.73 17.81
C ALA A 82 10.64 8.12 19.00
N LYS A 83 10.28 7.68 20.21
CA LYS A 83 11.10 7.89 21.41
C LYS A 83 12.46 7.19 21.31
N MET A 84 12.48 5.98 20.75
CA MET A 84 13.73 5.26 20.50
C MET A 84 14.61 6.02 19.51
N LEU A 85 14.07 6.46 18.37
CA LEU A 85 14.80 7.25 17.36
C LEU A 85 15.41 8.52 17.96
N GLY A 86 14.66 9.25 18.78
CA GLY A 86 15.16 10.43 19.48
C GLY A 86 16.25 10.11 20.49
N ARG A 87 16.12 8.99 21.23
CA ARG A 87 17.12 8.54 22.21
C ARG A 87 18.44 8.16 21.56
N VAL A 88 18.41 7.54 20.37
CA VAL A 88 19.63 7.16 19.62
C VAL A 88 20.18 8.28 18.74
N GLY A 89 19.49 9.43 18.68
CA GLY A 89 19.94 10.61 17.94
C GLY A 89 19.70 10.57 16.43
N ILE A 90 18.81 9.70 15.93
CA ILE A 90 18.41 9.67 14.51
C ILE A 90 17.52 10.87 14.18
N ILE A 91 16.69 11.30 15.14
CA ILE A 91 15.87 12.53 15.06
C ILE A 91 16.12 13.39 16.30
N SER A 92 15.85 14.69 16.22
CA SER A 92 16.04 15.58 17.36
C SER A 92 15.00 15.33 18.48
N GLN A 93 15.26 15.87 19.67
CA GLN A 93 14.30 15.78 20.78
C GLN A 93 13.03 16.60 20.49
N GLU A 94 13.17 17.70 19.75
CA GLU A 94 12.06 18.54 19.29
C GLU A 94 11.20 17.78 18.27
N GLU A 95 11.84 17.11 17.29
CA GLU A 95 11.16 16.26 16.31
C GLU A 95 10.45 15.09 16.99
N THR A 96 11.09 14.46 17.97
CA THR A 96 10.50 13.39 18.78
C THR A 96 9.24 13.87 19.49
N LYS A 97 9.28 15.06 20.12
CA LYS A 97 8.12 15.66 20.80
C LYS A 97 7.00 15.96 19.81
N ALA A 98 7.32 16.49 18.63
CA ALA A 98 6.34 16.80 17.58
C ALA A 98 5.64 15.52 17.08
N ILE A 99 6.39 14.46 16.78
CA ILE A 99 5.84 13.16 16.35
C ILE A 99 4.94 12.58 17.44
N VAL A 100 5.39 12.54 18.69
CA VAL A 100 4.61 11.98 19.80
C VAL A 100 3.32 12.78 20.05
N ALA A 101 3.38 14.11 19.94
CA ALA A 101 2.19 14.96 20.06
C ALA A 101 1.20 14.70 18.92
N GLY A 102 1.66 14.69 17.67
CA GLY A 102 0.83 14.42 16.50
C GLY A 102 0.15 13.05 16.56
N LEU A 103 0.90 12.01 16.95
CA LEU A 103 0.35 10.66 17.13
C LEU A 103 -0.73 10.59 18.22
N LYS A 104 -0.58 11.34 19.33
CA LYS A 104 -1.60 11.42 20.38
C LYS A 104 -2.86 12.14 19.91
N GLU A 105 -2.72 13.18 19.12
CA GLU A 105 -3.87 13.89 18.53
C GLU A 105 -4.62 12.99 17.55
N ILE A 106 -3.91 12.25 16.70
CA ILE A 106 -4.49 11.26 15.79
C ILE A 106 -5.23 10.18 16.60
N ALA A 107 -4.64 9.65 17.67
CA ALA A 107 -5.33 8.69 18.55
C ALA A 107 -6.64 9.25 19.11
N ALA A 108 -6.63 10.51 19.57
CA ALA A 108 -7.82 11.16 20.08
C ALA A 108 -8.90 11.37 19.00
N GLN A 109 -8.51 11.68 17.76
CA GLN A 109 -9.45 11.77 16.62
C GLN A 109 -10.06 10.41 16.27
N ILE A 110 -9.26 9.33 16.31
CA ILE A 110 -9.74 7.96 16.08
C ILE A 110 -10.75 7.55 17.16
N GLU A 111 -10.46 7.84 18.43
CA GLU A 111 -11.38 7.57 19.55
C GLU A 111 -12.72 8.31 19.41
N ARG A 112 -12.70 9.53 18.85
CA ARG A 112 -13.91 10.32 18.54
C ARG A 112 -14.59 9.95 17.22
N GLN A 113 -14.07 8.96 16.49
CA GLN A 113 -14.57 8.55 15.17
C GLN A 113 -14.55 9.70 14.14
N GLU A 114 -13.58 10.61 14.25
CA GLU A 114 -13.43 11.77 13.36
C GLU A 114 -12.48 11.50 12.17
N VAL A 115 -11.85 10.32 12.13
CA VAL A 115 -10.94 9.93 11.06
C VAL A 115 -11.69 9.32 9.89
N ARG A 116 -11.41 9.82 8.69
CA ARG A 116 -11.82 9.21 7.43
C ARG A 116 -10.66 8.36 6.90
N TRP A 117 -10.84 7.05 6.92
CA TRP A 117 -9.89 6.09 6.35
C TRP A 117 -9.94 6.15 4.82
N ASP A 118 -8.76 6.17 4.20
CA ASP A 118 -8.61 6.17 2.74
C ASP A 118 -8.11 4.79 2.26
N PRO A 119 -8.93 4.01 1.55
CA PRO A 119 -8.51 2.74 0.95
C PRO A 119 -7.35 2.86 -0.03
N ARG A 120 -7.13 4.03 -0.64
CA ARG A 120 -6.00 4.28 -1.55
C ARG A 120 -4.66 4.28 -0.82
N LEU A 121 -4.68 4.45 0.51
CA LEU A 121 -3.51 4.31 1.37
C LEU A 121 -3.31 2.86 1.84
N GLU A 122 -4.02 1.88 1.28
CA GLU A 122 -3.84 0.43 1.51
C GLU A 122 -4.17 -0.05 2.93
N ASP A 123 -3.39 0.35 3.93
CA ASP A 123 -3.42 -0.18 5.30
C ASP A 123 -3.59 0.93 6.36
N VAL A 124 -3.86 0.51 7.60
CA VAL A 124 -3.97 1.42 8.76
C VAL A 124 -2.69 2.23 8.99
N HIS A 125 -1.53 1.65 8.71
CA HIS A 125 -0.22 2.24 9.02
C HIS A 125 0.10 3.41 8.10
N MET A 126 -0.16 3.26 6.80
CA MET A 126 -0.03 4.30 5.78
C MET A 126 -1.04 5.42 6.01
N ASN A 127 -2.26 5.10 6.43
CA ASN A 127 -3.24 6.11 6.84
C ASN A 127 -2.71 6.95 8.01
N ILE A 128 -2.16 6.33 9.05
CA ILE A 128 -1.59 7.03 10.20
C ILE A 128 -0.36 7.86 9.81
N GLU A 129 0.52 7.32 8.96
CA GLU A 129 1.68 8.05 8.44
C GLU A 129 1.25 9.27 7.62
N ALA A 130 0.25 9.14 6.74
CA ALA A 130 -0.29 10.26 5.97
C ALA A 130 -0.89 11.34 6.86
N MET A 131 -1.74 10.97 7.83
CA MET A 131 -2.31 11.89 8.81
C MET A 131 -1.24 12.60 9.64
N LEU A 132 -0.14 11.92 9.97
CA LEU A 132 0.97 12.51 10.69
C LEU A 132 1.73 13.51 9.81
N VAL A 133 2.02 13.16 8.57
CA VAL A 133 2.71 14.04 7.61
C VAL A 133 1.87 15.28 7.30
N GLU A 134 0.57 15.15 7.12
CA GLU A 134 -0.34 16.29 6.93
C GLU A 134 -0.25 17.28 8.10
N ARG A 135 -0.06 16.77 9.31
CA ARG A 135 -0.05 17.57 10.54
C ARG A 135 1.28 18.23 10.87
N ILE A 136 2.39 17.51 10.69
CA ILE A 136 3.73 17.97 11.12
C ILE A 136 4.75 18.04 9.99
N GLY A 137 4.31 17.88 8.75
CA GLY A 137 5.12 18.00 7.54
C GLY A 137 6.20 16.92 7.43
N GLU A 138 7.37 17.30 6.90
CA GLU A 138 8.50 16.41 6.64
C GLU A 138 8.99 15.66 7.89
N VAL A 139 8.79 16.21 9.09
CA VAL A 139 9.14 15.54 10.34
C VAL A 139 8.37 14.22 10.49
N GLY A 140 7.11 14.17 10.05
CA GLY A 140 6.29 12.96 10.10
C GLY A 140 6.86 11.81 9.26
N LYS A 141 7.50 12.12 8.13
CA LYS A 141 8.12 11.11 7.26
C LYS A 141 9.28 10.39 7.93
N LYS A 142 9.92 11.02 8.93
CA LYS A 142 11.05 10.42 9.66
C LYS A 142 10.62 9.28 10.57
N LEU A 143 9.34 9.14 10.91
CA LEU A 143 8.84 8.10 11.82
C LEU A 143 9.15 6.68 11.31
N HIS A 144 9.11 6.44 10.00
CA HIS A 144 9.35 5.10 9.44
C HIS A 144 10.84 4.72 9.35
N THR A 145 11.76 5.61 9.75
CA THR A 145 13.20 5.33 9.70
C THR A 145 13.55 4.10 10.53
N ALA A 146 14.34 3.19 9.94
CA ALA A 146 14.82 1.96 10.58
C ALA A 146 13.71 1.02 11.09
N ARG A 147 12.53 1.08 10.46
CA ARG A 147 11.38 0.19 10.72
C ARG A 147 10.89 -0.37 9.40
N SER A 148 10.35 -1.58 9.39
CA SER A 148 9.65 -2.15 8.24
C SER A 148 8.18 -2.37 8.58
N ARG A 149 7.33 -2.48 7.55
CA ARG A 149 5.92 -2.81 7.78
C ARG A 149 5.74 -4.20 8.42
N ASN A 150 6.65 -5.13 8.17
CA ASN A 150 6.59 -6.50 8.69
C ASN A 150 6.75 -6.57 10.22
N ASP A 151 7.74 -5.87 10.78
CA ASP A 151 7.92 -5.84 12.24
C ASP A 151 6.85 -4.99 12.92
N GLN A 152 6.39 -3.92 12.26
CA GLN A 152 5.30 -3.07 12.74
C GLN A 152 4.00 -3.86 12.89
N VAL A 153 3.50 -4.51 11.83
CA VAL A 153 2.26 -5.29 11.90
C VAL A 153 2.37 -6.47 12.88
N ALA A 154 3.55 -7.09 12.98
CA ALA A 154 3.79 -8.17 13.92
C ALA A 154 3.80 -7.72 15.39
N LEU A 155 4.18 -6.47 15.67
CA LEU A 155 4.04 -5.85 16.99
C LEU A 155 2.58 -5.55 17.28
N ASP A 156 1.88 -4.91 16.34
CA ASP A 156 0.48 -4.48 16.52
C ASP A 156 -0.43 -5.66 16.80
N LEU A 157 -0.28 -6.73 16.03
CA LEU A 157 -1.06 -7.95 16.22
C LEU A 157 -0.80 -8.57 17.60
N ARG A 158 0.45 -8.59 18.08
CA ARG A 158 0.77 -9.12 19.42
C ARG A 158 0.17 -8.26 20.53
N LEU A 159 0.19 -6.93 20.39
CA LEU A 159 -0.40 -6.02 21.36
C LEU A 159 -1.93 -6.16 21.38
N TYR A 160 -2.56 -6.24 20.21
CA TYR A 160 -3.99 -6.51 20.05
C TYR A 160 -4.41 -7.81 20.71
N LEU A 161 -3.78 -8.93 20.31
CA LEU A 161 -4.11 -10.25 20.86
C LEU A 161 -3.91 -10.31 22.38
N ARG A 162 -2.89 -9.62 22.92
CA ARG A 162 -2.69 -9.55 24.38
C ARG A 162 -3.87 -8.87 25.09
N GLU A 163 -4.43 -7.82 24.52
CA GLU A 163 -5.61 -7.14 25.09
C GLU A 163 -6.86 -8.01 24.96
N GLU A 164 -7.11 -8.57 23.78
CA GLU A 164 -8.26 -9.46 23.52
C GLU A 164 -8.24 -10.72 24.41
N ILE A 165 -7.08 -11.36 24.57
CA ILE A 165 -6.93 -12.53 25.46
C ILE A 165 -7.28 -12.16 26.90
N ARG A 166 -6.86 -10.99 27.39
CA ARG A 166 -7.20 -10.54 28.75
C ARG A 166 -8.70 -10.30 28.92
N ALA A 167 -9.35 -9.71 27.92
CA ALA A 167 -10.80 -9.53 27.91
C ALA A 167 -11.52 -10.87 27.94
N LEU A 168 -11.13 -11.81 27.08
CA LEU A 168 -11.70 -13.16 27.02
C LEU A 168 -11.51 -13.94 28.34
N CYS A 169 -10.31 -13.90 28.93
CA CYS A 169 -10.07 -14.53 30.24
C CYS A 169 -10.96 -13.94 31.33
N SER A 170 -11.25 -12.64 31.28
CA SER A 170 -12.13 -11.98 32.26
C SER A 170 -13.58 -12.45 32.09
N LEU A 171 -14.06 -12.54 30.85
CA LEU A 171 -15.41 -13.04 30.55
C LEU A 171 -15.58 -14.50 30.97
N ILE A 172 -14.60 -15.37 30.66
CA ILE A 172 -14.64 -16.79 31.04
C ILE A 172 -14.64 -16.98 32.55
N ARG A 173 -13.92 -16.13 33.31
CA ARG A 173 -13.88 -16.20 34.78
C ARG A 173 -15.14 -15.66 35.47
N CYS A 174 -15.97 -14.91 34.75
CA CYS A 174 -17.25 -14.40 35.25
C CYS A 174 -18.42 -15.37 34.97
N LEU A 175 -18.17 -16.48 34.28
CA LEU A 175 -19.09 -17.61 34.13
C LEU A 175 -18.94 -18.57 35.32
#